data_AF-A0A1G2ZW14-F1
#
_entry.id   AF-A0A1G2ZW14-F1
#
_cell.length_a   1.000
_cell.length_b   1.000
_cell.length_c   1.000
_cell.angle_alpha   90.00
_cell.angle_beta   90.00
_cell.angle_gamma   90.00
#
_symmetry.space_group_name_H-M   'P 1'
#
loop_
_entity.id
_entity.type
_entity.pdbx_description
1 polymer ?
#
loop_
_entity_poly.entity_id
_entity_poly.type
_entity_poly.pdbx_seq_one_letter_code
_entity_poly.pdbx_strand_id
1 'polypeptide(L)' 'MGVDIADGQTNETVSSGDFSFTRTTVIEDSGSCKQVAVTVRWTQMGKDRQISLVSLYVEK' A
#
# COMPACT_ATOMS: atom_id res chain seq x y z
N MET A 1 -22.21 3.51 8.09
CA MET A 1 -21.72 3.22 6.74
C MET A 1 -20.29 2.74 6.91
N GLY A 2 -20.07 1.42 6.84
CA GLY A 2 -18.72 0.86 6.78
C GLY A 2 -18.11 1.18 5.42
N VAL A 3 -16.80 1.41 5.40
CA VAL A 3 -16.06 1.49 4.13
C VAL A 3 -15.78 0.04 3.75
N ASP A 4 -16.44 -0.45 2.70
CA ASP A 4 -16.15 -1.76 2.14
C ASP A 4 -14.81 -1.69 1.39
N ILE A 5 -13.75 -2.18 2.03
CA ILE A 5 -12.42 -2.28 1.44
C ILE A 5 -12.29 -3.69 0.86
N ALA A 6 -12.38 -3.80 -0.45
CA ALA A 6 -12.22 -5.08 -1.15
C ALA A 6 -10.82 -5.67 -0.94
N ASP A 7 -10.77 -6.97 -0.69
CA ASP A 7 -9.51 -7.70 -0.55
C ASP A 7 -8.73 -7.74 -1.88
N GLY A 8 -7.42 -7.91 -1.77
CA GLY A 8 -6.55 -8.16 -2.92
C GLY A 8 -5.28 -7.33 -2.91
N GLN A 9 -4.54 -7.44 -4.01
CA GLN A 9 -3.30 -6.71 -4.22
C GLN A 9 -3.42 -5.77 -5.42
N THR A 10 -3.03 -4.53 -5.22
CA THR A 10 -2.85 -3.55 -6.31
C THR A 10 -1.39 -3.14 -6.40
N ASN A 11 -0.90 -2.98 -7.63
CA ASN A 11 0.44 -2.47 -7.91
C ASN A 11 0.29 -1.28 -8.86
N GLU A 12 0.80 -0.12 -8.46
CA GLU A 12 0.71 1.11 -9.22
C GLU A 12 2.08 1.75 -9.31
N THR A 13 2.48 2.15 -10.50
CA THR A 13 3.66 2.98 -10.70
C THR A 13 3.20 4.42 -10.87
N VAL A 14 3.69 5.31 -10.01
CA VAL A 14 3.38 6.74 -10.06
C VAL A 14 4.67 7.48 -10.40
N SER A 15 4.62 8.25 -11.48
CA SER A 15 5.73 9.10 -11.91
C SER A 15 5.30 10.56 -11.83
N SER A 16 6.13 11.40 -11.21
CA SER A 16 5.93 12.84 -11.05
C SER A 16 7.25 13.57 -11.27
N GLY A 17 7.43 14.15 -12.45
CA GLY A 17 8.70 14.76 -12.87
C GLY A 17 9.82 13.72 -12.91
N ASP A 18 10.93 14.02 -12.24
CA ASP A 18 12.11 13.14 -12.15
C ASP A 18 11.96 12.02 -11.11
N PHE A 19 10.83 11.95 -10.42
CA PHE A 19 10.56 10.95 -9.40
C PHE A 19 9.61 9.87 -9.94
N SER A 20 9.98 8.61 -9.76
CA SER A 20 9.10 7.47 -10.04
C SER A 20 9.15 6.49 -8.88
N PHE A 21 7.98 6.04 -8.43
CA PHE A 21 7.85 5.04 -7.39
C PHE A 21 6.79 4.01 -7.74
N THR A 22 6.99 2.80 -7.23
CA THR A 22 5.99 1.74 -7.27
C THR A 22 5.35 1.63 -5.90
N ARG A 23 4.02 1.75 -5.85
CA ARG A 23 3.18 1.49 -4.69
C ARG A 23 2.52 0.12 -4.86
N THR A 24 2.71 -0.74 -3.88
CA THR A 24 1.97 -1.99 -3.73
C THR A 24 1.07 -1.87 -2.53
N THR A 25 -0.24 -2.11 -2.70
CA THR A 25 -1.20 -2.19 -1.59
C THR A 25 -1.74 -3.61 -1.53
N VAL A 26 -1.70 -4.22 -0.35
CA VAL A 26 -2.26 -5.53 -0.07
C VAL A 26 -3.31 -5.36 1.01
N ILE A 27 -4.53 -5.83 0.73
CA ILE A 27 -5.66 -5.82 1.65
C ILE A 27 -6.03 -7.28 1.91
N GLU A 28 -5.99 -7.66 3.18
CA GLU A 28 -6.26 -9.03 3.64
C GLU A 28 -7.32 -9.03 4.73
N ASP A 29 -8.28 -9.95 4.62
CA ASP A 29 -9.20 -10.24 5.68
C ASP A 29 -8.50 -11.03 6.80
N SER A 30 -8.49 -10.47 8.01
CA SER A 30 -7.97 -11.12 9.22
C SER A 30 -9.10 -11.62 10.13
N GLY A 31 -10.33 -11.71 9.62
CA GLY A 31 -11.53 -12.20 10.29
C GLY A 31 -12.25 -11.13 11.11
N SER A 32 -11.56 -10.48 12.04
CA SER A 32 -12.12 -9.40 12.88
C SER A 32 -11.76 -7.99 12.40
N CYS A 33 -10.90 -7.89 11.39
CA CYS A 33 -10.44 -6.63 10.81
C CYS A 33 -9.91 -6.86 9.40
N LYS A 34 -9.84 -5.79 8.61
CA LYS A 34 -9.07 -5.76 7.35
C LYS A 34 -7.67 -5.22 7.64
N GLN A 35 -6.66 -5.97 7.24
CA GLN A 35 -5.28 -5.49 7.27
C GLN A 35 -4.95 -4.84 5.93
N VAL A 36 -4.45 -3.61 5.97
CA VAL A 36 -4.02 -2.87 4.78
C VAL A 36 -2.53 -2.61 4.90
N ALA A 37 -1.74 -3.26 4.05
CA ALA A 37 -0.30 -3.09 3.94
C ALA A 37 0.04 -2.32 2.67
N VAL A 38 0.70 -1.18 2.80
CA VAL A 38 1.18 -0.36 1.68
C VAL A 38 2.69 -0.34 1.68
N THR A 39 3.30 -0.73 0.57
CA THR A 39 4.74 -0.65 0.34
C THR A 39 5.02 0.29 -0.81
N VAL A 40 5.87 1.28 -0.60
CA VAL A 40 6.32 2.24 -1.62
C VAL A 40 7.81 2.04 -1.86
N ARG A 41 8.20 1.83 -3.11
CA ARG A 41 9.59 1.62 -3.54
C ARG A 41 9.99 2.64 -4.61
N TRP A 42 11.19 3.20 -4.51
CA TRP A 42 11.73 4.14 -5.50
C TRP A 42 13.25 4.13 -5.51
N THR A 43 13.85 4.64 -6.58
CA THR A 43 15.30 4.84 -6.67
C THR A 43 15.62 6.32 -6.45
N GLN A 44 16.55 6.62 -5.55
CA GLN A 44 17.00 7.98 -5.24
C GLN A 44 18.52 8.03 -5.19
N MET A 45 19.13 8.88 -6.01
CA MET A 45 20.59 9.00 -6.15
C MET A 45 21.28 7.65 -6.42
N GLY A 46 20.68 6.84 -7.30
CA GLY A 46 21.19 5.50 -7.65
C GLY A 46 21.05 4.43 -6.57
N LYS A 47 20.29 4.70 -5.50
CA LYS A 47 20.01 3.72 -4.43
C LYS A 47 18.52 3.43 -4.32
N ASP A 48 18.17 2.17 -4.18
CA ASP A 48 16.80 1.76 -3.93
C ASP A 48 16.37 2.07 -2.50
N ARG A 49 15.15 2.56 -2.36
CA ARG A 49 14.51 2.96 -1.12
C ARG A 49 13.16 2.27 -1.01
N GLN A 50 12.75 2.00 0.23
CA GLN A 50 11.45 1.43 0.53
C GLN A 50 10.90 2.02 1.82
N ILE A 51 9.58 2.27 1.84
CA ILE A 51 8.80 2.47 3.06
C ILE A 51 7.63 1.48 3.04
N SER A 52 7.32 0.92 4.20
CA SER A 52 6.15 0.06 4.38
C SER A 52 5.31 0.58 5.54
N LEU A 53 4.00 0.72 5.31
CA LEU A 53 3.00 1.05 6.32
C LEU A 53 2.00 -0.09 6.42
N VAL A 54 1.59 -0.41 7.64
CA VAL A 54 0.52 -1.39 7.90
C VAL A 54 -0.50 -0.72 8.80
N SER A 55 -1.78 -0.86 8.45
CA SER A 55 -2.91 -0.37 9.23
C SER A 55 -3.98 -1.45 9.36
N LEU A 56 -4.68 -1.47 10.49
CA LEU A 56 -5.76 -2.41 10.77
C LEU A 56 -7.08 -1.64 10.84
N TYR A 57 -8.05 -2.06 10.04
CA TYR A 57 -9.39 -1.48 9.99
C TYR A 57 -10.38 -2.44 10.61
N VAL A 58 -10.97 -2.03 11.73
CA VAL A 58 -12.05 -2.76 12.41
C VAL A 58 -13.35 -2.06 12.07
N GLU A 59 -14.28 -2.73 11.38
CA GLU A 59 -15.65 -2.23 11.28
C GLU A 59 -16.30 -2.28 12.67
N LYS A 60 -16.85 -1.14 13.12
CA LYS A 60 -17.58 -1.01 14.39
C LYS A 60 -19.08 -0.90 14.13
#